data_AF-A0A7V9N897-F1
#
_entry.id   AF-A0A7V9N897-F1
#
_cell.length_a   1.000
_cell.length_b   1.000
_cell.length_c   1.000
_cell.angle_alpha   90.00
_cell.angle_beta   90.00
_cell.angle_gamma   90.00
#
_symmetry.space_group_name_H-M   'P 1'
#
loop_
_entity.id
_entity.type
_entity.pdbx_description
1 polymer ?
#
loop_
_entity_poly.entity_id
_entity_poly.type
_entity_poly.pdbx_seq_one_letter_code
_entity_poly.pdbx_strand_id
1 'polypeptide(L)' 'VFSRDVGGRILRFSPGPEDGFTDAETDSTWDVSGRATAGELTGERLSPLPHTVVFWFAWAAFQSEGRLWNPPTG' A
#
# COMPACT_ATOMS: atom_id res chain seq x y z
N VAL A 1 0.07 3.85 -0.32
CA VAL A 1 1.41 3.31 -0.66
C VAL A 1 2.41 3.68 0.42
N PHE A 2 3.22 2.73 0.88
CA PHE A 2 4.15 2.90 2.00
C PHE A 2 5.60 2.56 1.60
N SER A 3 6.57 3.15 2.30
CA SER A 3 7.98 2.76 2.23
C SER A 3 8.15 1.39 2.85
N ARG A 4 9.01 0.57 2.24
CA ARG A 4 9.45 -0.71 2.81
C ARG A 4 10.70 -0.59 3.69
N ASP A 5 11.27 0.60 3.79
CA ASP A 5 12.38 0.89 4.69
C ASP A 5 11.82 1.28 6.07
N VAL A 6 12.18 0.50 7.08
CA VAL A 6 11.89 0.76 8.49
C VAL A 6 13.22 0.79 9.24
N GLY A 7 13.66 1.99 9.62
CA GLY A 7 14.90 2.18 10.38
C GLY A 7 16.17 1.70 9.65
N GLY A 8 16.19 1.74 8.32
CA GLY A 8 17.30 1.23 7.49
C GLY A 8 17.21 -0.26 7.17
N ARG A 9 16.21 -0.98 7.70
CA ARG A 9 15.90 -2.36 7.33
C ARG A 9 14.86 -2.36 6.21
N ILE A 10 15.19 -3.05 5.13
CA ILE A 10 14.29 -3.24 4.00
C ILE A 10 13.42 -4.49 4.24
N LEU A 11 12.11 -4.29 4.34
CA LEU A 11 11.13 -5.35 4.56
C LEU A 11 10.58 -5.91 3.24
N ARG A 12 10.26 -7.21 3.23
CA ARG A 12 9.57 -7.88 2.13
C ARG A 12 8.16 -8.27 2.57
N PHE A 13 7.17 -7.62 1.97
CA PHE A 13 5.76 -7.85 2.30
C PHE A 13 5.13 -8.94 1.43
N SER A 14 4.21 -9.70 2.04
CA SER A 14 3.27 -10.62 1.39
C SER A 14 1.84 -10.32 1.86
N PRO A 15 0.81 -10.79 1.13
CA PRO A 15 -0.57 -10.68 1.60
C PRO A 15 -0.72 -11.29 3.00
N GLY A 16 -1.28 -10.51 3.92
CA GLY A 16 -1.53 -10.91 5.29
C GLY A 16 -2.99 -11.29 5.53
N PRO A 17 -3.40 -11.45 6.80
CA PRO A 17 -4.81 -11.56 7.18
C PRO A 17 -5.63 -10.35 6.72
N GLU A 18 -6.91 -10.58 6.44
CA GLU A 18 -7.83 -9.55 5.94
C GLU A 18 -7.26 -8.84 4.68
N ASP A 19 -7.31 -7.51 4.65
CA ASP A 19 -6.73 -6.69 3.58
C ASP A 19 -5.29 -6.23 3.91
N GLY A 20 -4.68 -6.78 4.97
CA GLY A 20 -3.37 -6.38 5.49
C GLY A 20 -2.17 -7.06 4.81
N PHE A 21 -1.01 -6.89 5.43
CA PHE A 21 0.27 -7.42 4.93
C PHE A 21 1.08 -8.06 6.06
N THR A 22 1.97 -8.99 5.73
CA THR A 22 2.99 -9.54 6.64
C THR A 22 4.38 -9.35 6.08
N ASP A 23 5.40 -9.11 6.91
CA ASP A 23 6.80 -9.04 6.48
C ASP A 23 7.62 -10.26 6.90
N ALA A 24 8.60 -10.63 6.08
CA ALA A 24 9.42 -11.82 6.29
C ALA A 24 10.57 -11.64 7.30
N GLU A 25 10.97 -10.40 7.58
CA GLU A 25 12.15 -10.10 8.39
C GLU A 25 11.86 -10.06 9.88
N THR A 26 10.63 -9.71 10.25
CA THR A 26 10.22 -9.47 11.64
C THR A 26 8.95 -10.21 12.03
N ASP A 27 8.36 -10.95 11.07
CA ASP A 27 7.08 -11.66 11.22
C ASP A 27 5.95 -10.73 11.71
N SER A 28 6.04 -9.44 11.37
CA SER A 28 5.04 -8.45 11.79
C SER A 28 3.86 -8.45 10.84
N THR A 29 2.66 -8.32 11.41
CA THR A 29 1.41 -8.13 10.68
C THR A 29 1.04 -6.66 10.68
N TRP A 30 0.62 -6.17 9.52
CA TRP A 30 0.36 -4.77 9.25
C TRP A 30 -1.04 -4.59 8.69
N ASP A 31 -1.79 -3.62 9.22
CA ASP A 31 -3.08 -3.25 8.65
C ASP A 31 -2.94 -2.39 7.38
N VAL A 32 -4.05 -2.19 6.66
CA VAL A 32 -4.10 -1.36 5.43
C VAL A 32 -3.64 0.08 5.63
N SER A 33 -3.64 0.59 6.86
CA SER A 33 -3.20 1.94 7.22
C SER A 33 -1.69 2.02 7.47
N GLY A 34 -0.99 0.88 7.36
CA GLY A 34 0.44 0.74 7.56
C GLY A 34 0.84 0.61 9.03
N ARG A 35 -0.09 0.28 9.95
CA ARG A 35 0.23 0.07 11.36
C ARG A 35 0.51 -1.40 11.65
N ALA A 36 1.59 -1.69 12.37
CA ALA A 36 1.88 -3.03 12.85
C ALA A 36 0.95 -3.40 14.01
N THR A 37 0.20 -4.47 13.85
CA THR A 37 -0.81 -4.96 14.82
C THR A 37 -0.33 -6.20 15.58
N ALA A 38 0.66 -6.93 15.06
CA ALA A 38 1.29 -8.08 15.71
C ALA A 38 2.75 -8.26 15.23
N GLY A 39 3.53 -9.06 15.95
CA GLY A 39 4.94 -9.36 15.66
C GLY A 39 5.94 -8.40 16.32
N GLU A 40 7.21 -8.48 15.91
CA GLU A 40 8.31 -7.73 16.53
C GLU A 40 8.11 -6.21 16.45
N LEU A 41 7.53 -5.69 15.37
CA LEU A 41 7.32 -4.26 15.15
C LEU A 41 5.96 -3.74 15.65
N THR A 42 5.24 -4.51 16.47
CA THR A 42 3.91 -4.11 16.97
C THR A 42 3.89 -2.69 17.53
N GLY A 43 2.95 -1.87 17.05
CA GLY A 43 2.80 -0.46 17.44
C GLY A 43 3.51 0.54 16.52
N GLU A 44 4.47 0.08 15.70
CA GLU A 44 5.12 0.91 14.69
C GLU A 44 4.19 1.24 13.51
N ARG A 45 4.60 2.24 12.72
CA ARG A 45 3.87 2.67 11.53
C ARG A 45 4.80 2.87 10.34
N LEU A 46 4.44 2.29 9.20
CA LEU A 46 5.14 2.48 7.94
C LEU A 46 5.04 3.94 7.48
N SER A 47 6.14 4.44 6.92
CA SER A 47 6.16 5.79 6.35
C SER A 47 5.37 5.84 5.03
N PRO A 48 4.34 6.70 4.90
CA PRO A 48 3.63 6.85 3.63
C PRO A 48 4.54 7.49 2.59
N LEU A 49 4.56 6.93 1.38
CA LEU A 49 5.21 7.59 0.24
C LEU A 49 4.27 8.64 -0.34
N PRO A 50 4.78 9.72 -0.97
CA PRO A 50 3.93 10.65 -1.70
C PRO A 50 3.12 9.90 -2.76
N HIS A 51 1.80 9.84 -2.56
CA HIS A 51 0.86 9.24 -3.49
C HIS A 51 -0.48 9.95 -3.38
N THR A 52 -1.20 9.93 -4.49
CA THR A 52 -2.52 10.56 -4.57
C THR A 52 -3.54 9.46 -4.79
N VAL A 53 -4.50 9.36 -3.87
CA VAL A 53 -5.71 8.55 -4.07
C VAL A 53 -6.76 9.46 -4.69
N VAL A 54 -7.08 9.21 -5.95
CA VAL A 54 -8.09 9.95 -6.70
C VAL A 54 -9.02 8.98 -7.40
N PHE A 55 -10.29 9.35 -7.48
CA PHE A 55 -11.22 8.65 -8.36
C PHE A 55 -10.77 8.77 -9.82
N TRP A 56 -11.03 7.73 -10.62
CA TRP A 56 -10.63 7.69 -12.02
C TRP A 56 -11.17 8.87 -12.84
N PHE A 57 -12.39 9.33 -12.57
CA PHE A 57 -13.01 10.43 -13.31
C PHE A 57 -12.35 11.78 -12.97
N ALA A 58 -11.91 11.94 -11.71
CA ALA A 58 -11.15 13.13 -11.30
C ALA A 58 -9.77 13.13 -11.96
N TRP A 59 -9.10 11.97 -12.01
CA TRP A 59 -7.84 11.82 -12.75
C TRP A 59 -8.00 12.15 -14.25
N ALA A 60 -9.07 11.64 -14.88
CA ALA A 60 -9.33 11.87 -16.31
C ALA A 60 -9.54 13.34 -16.67
N ALA A 61 -10.08 14.15 -15.74
CA ALA A 61 -10.26 15.59 -15.95
C ALA A 61 -8.94 16.38 -15.99
N PHE A 62 -7.87 15.86 -15.36
CA PHE A 62 -6.56 16.52 -15.26
C PHE A 62 -5.47 15.87 -16.14
N GLN A 63 -5.72 14.69 -16.70
CA GLN A 63 -4.77 13.93 -17.52
C GLN A 63 -5.37 13.70 -18.91
N SER A 64 -5.37 14.74 -19.75
CA SER A 64 -6.03 14.74 -21.07
C SER A 64 -5.44 13.75 -22.07
N GLU A 65 -4.19 13.31 -21.88
CA GLU A 65 -3.55 12.28 -22.71
C GLU A 65 -3.74 10.86 -22.15
N GLY A 66 -4.32 10.75 -20.95
CA GLY A 66 -4.56 9.49 -20.26
C GLY A 66 -5.62 8.64 -20.94
N ARG A 67 -5.28 7.41 -21.33
CA ARG A 67 -6.26 6.46 -21.85
C ARG A 67 -7.03 5.80 -20.71
N LEU A 68 -8.35 5.97 -20.72
CA LEU A 68 -9.26 5.18 -19.90
C LEU A 68 -9.53 3.83 -20.56
N TRP A 69 -9.40 2.76 -19.78
CA TRP A 69 -9.77 1.43 -20.24
C TRP A 69 -11.29 1.27 -20.20
N ASN A 70 -11.87 0.78 -21.29
CA ASN A 70 -13.28 0.43 -21.38
C ASN A 70 -13.39 -1.08 -21.62
N PRO A 71 -14.09 -1.84 -20.76
CA PRO A 71 -14.32 -3.26 -21.03
C PRO A 71 -15.12 -3.43 -22.32
N PRO A 72 -14.89 -4.51 -23.10
CA PRO A 72 -15.75 -4.84 -24.23
C PRO A 72 -17.18 -5.04 -23.74
N THR A 73 -18.13 -4.28 -24.28
CA THR A 73 -19.56 -4.63 -24.20
C THR A 73 -19.78 -5.88 -25.04
N GLY A 74 -20.26 -6.94 -24.40
CA GLY A 74 -20.73 -8.15 -25.08
C GLY A 74 -21.93 -7.90 -25.97
#